data_AF-A0A3A8G328-F1
#
_entry.id   AF-A0A3A8G328-F1
#
_cell.length_a   1.000
_cell.length_b   1.000
_cell.length_c   1.000
_cell.angle_alpha   90.00
_cell.angle_beta   90.00
_cell.angle_gamma   90.00
#
_symmetry.space_group_name_H-M   'P 1'
#
loop_
_entity.id
_entity.type
_entity.pdbx_description
1 polymer ?
#
loop_
_entity_poly.entity_id
_entity_poly.type
_entity_poly.pdbx_seq_one_letter_code
_entity_poly.pdbx_strand_id
1 'polypeptide(L)'
;MKVTIPAPNRRLGTFEWLGLVGLGGLLVGRYVPVARIIPFWGCVLREHTGWPCLGCGLTRVADRVAHFNIPGAWEANPLGTVCALLFALAAVATVLHFLFALPIPEVELEEREWRWVRIAFPLVLLVNYAYVVVHTRFPHLLS
;
A
#
# COMPACT_ATOMS: atom_id res chain seq x y z
N MET A 1 -19.22 -12.80 -7.06
CA MET A 1 -17.77 -13.10 -7.23
C MET A 1 -17.58 -14.38 -8.03
N LYS A 2 -16.90 -14.29 -9.19
CA LYS A 2 -16.40 -15.47 -9.93
C LYS A 2 -14.88 -15.47 -9.84
N VAL A 3 -14.30 -16.60 -9.45
CA VAL A 3 -12.84 -16.78 -9.42
C VAL A 3 -12.49 -17.79 -10.50
N THR A 4 -11.77 -17.35 -11.52
CA THR A 4 -11.28 -18.19 -12.60
C THR A 4 -9.77 -18.42 -12.39
N ILE A 5 -9.35 -19.68 -12.46
CA ILE A 5 -7.93 -20.05 -12.41
C ILE A 5 -7.50 -20.31 -13.86
N PRO A 6 -6.71 -19.41 -14.48
CA PRO A 6 -6.24 -19.61 -15.84
C PRO A 6 -5.26 -20.78 -15.95
N ALA A 7 -4.98 -21.24 -17.17
CA ALA A 7 -3.93 -22.24 -17.40
C ALA A 7 -2.54 -21.69 -17.01
N PRO A 8 -1.60 -22.54 -16.55
CA PRO A 8 -0.23 -22.14 -16.24
C PRO A 8 0.40 -21.37 -17.40
N ASN A 9 0.84 -20.15 -17.14
CA ASN A 9 1.39 -19.24 -18.15
C ASN A 9 2.53 -18.42 -17.53
N ARG A 10 3.42 -17.86 -18.37
CA ARG A 10 4.53 -16.99 -17.95
C ARG A 10 4.45 -15.60 -18.59
N ARG A 11 3.26 -15.17 -19.02
CA ARG A 11 3.08 -13.85 -19.64
C ARG A 11 3.01 -12.79 -18.56
N LEU A 12 3.63 -11.64 -18.84
CA LEU A 12 3.57 -10.46 -18.00
C LEU A 12 2.30 -9.67 -18.32
N GLY A 13 1.27 -9.83 -17.49
CA GLY A 13 0.10 -8.97 -17.48
C GLY A 13 0.27 -7.77 -16.55
N THR A 14 -0.81 -7.04 -16.33
CA THR A 14 -0.82 -5.83 -15.49
C THR A 14 -0.47 -6.13 -14.04
N PHE A 15 -0.90 -7.28 -13.51
CA PHE A 15 -0.63 -7.69 -12.12
C PHE A 15 0.85 -8.00 -11.90
N GLU A 16 1.51 -8.66 -12.86
CA GLU A 16 2.94 -8.96 -12.81
C GLU A 16 3.77 -7.69 -12.88
N TRP A 17 3.39 -6.71 -13.71
CA TRP A 17 4.03 -5.40 -13.74
C TRP A 17 3.90 -4.67 -12.40
N LEU A 18 2.72 -4.66 -11.79
CA LEU A 18 2.51 -4.08 -10.46
C LEU A 18 3.36 -4.78 -9.39
N GLY A 19 3.44 -6.12 -9.45
CA GLY A 19 4.28 -6.91 -8.56
C GLY A 19 5.77 -6.62 -8.73
N LEU A 20 6.27 -6.48 -9.96
CA LEU A 20 7.66 -6.15 -10.24
C LEU A 20 8.02 -4.72 -9.79
N VAL A 21 7.13 -3.75 -10.04
CA VAL A 21 7.31 -2.37 -9.55
C VAL A 21 7.30 -2.34 -8.03
N GLY A 22 6.38 -3.08 -7.39
CA GLY A 22 6.32 -3.22 -5.93
C GLY A 22 7.58 -3.86 -5.35
N LEU A 23 8.08 -4.92 -5.98
CA LEU A 23 9.34 -5.58 -5.61
C LEU A 23 10.52 -4.61 -5.71
N GLY A 24 10.63 -3.90 -6.83
CA GLY A 24 11.66 -2.87 -7.03
C GLY A 24 11.59 -1.79 -5.96
N GLY A 25 10.40 -1.27 -5.67
CA GLY A 25 10.19 -0.27 -4.62
C GLY A 25 10.60 -0.75 -3.22
N LEU A 26 10.25 -1.99 -2.86
CA LEU A 26 10.63 -2.59 -1.58
C LEU A 26 12.13 -2.82 -1.46
N LEU A 27 12.78 -3.32 -2.52
CA LEU A 27 14.23 -3.53 -2.56
C LEU A 27 14.98 -2.19 -2.44
N VAL A 28 14.53 -1.17 -3.17
CA VAL A 28 15.09 0.18 -3.07
C VAL A 28 14.90 0.73 -1.66
N GLY A 29 13.69 0.64 -1.09
CA GLY A 29 13.43 1.09 0.29
C GLY A 29 14.24 0.34 1.35
N ARG A 30 14.59 -0.92 1.10
CA ARG A 30 15.36 -1.76 2.03
C ARG A 30 16.86 -1.50 1.99
N TYR A 31 17.42 -1.33 0.80
CA TYR A 31 18.87 -1.32 0.57
C TYR A 31 19.42 0.05 0.24
N VAL A 32 18.62 0.93 -0.36
CA VAL A 32 19.02 2.30 -0.61
C VAL A 32 18.54 3.13 0.58
N PRO A 33 19.41 3.85 1.30
CA PRO A 33 19.01 4.73 2.38
C PRO A 33 18.40 6.02 1.81
N VAL A 34 17.32 5.89 1.04
CA VAL A 34 16.58 7.01 0.43
C VAL A 34 16.21 8.03 1.50
N ALA A 35 15.91 7.54 2.72
CA ALA A 35 15.67 8.31 3.92
C ALA A 35 16.77 9.34 4.26
N ARG A 36 18.04 8.96 4.06
CA ARG A 36 19.21 9.81 4.36
C ARG A 36 19.61 10.69 3.18
N ILE A 37 19.29 10.25 1.96
CA ILE A 37 19.73 10.92 0.73
C ILE A 37 18.76 12.04 0.33
N ILE A 38 17.45 11.85 0.52
CA ILE A 38 16.43 12.81 0.10
C ILE A 38 15.68 13.30 1.34
N PRO A 39 15.72 14.61 1.67
CA PRO A 39 14.99 15.19 2.80
C PRO A 39 13.47 15.31 2.53
N PHE A 40 12.86 14.31 1.90
CA PHE A 40 11.43 14.29 1.56
C PHE A 40 10.51 13.97 2.76
N TRP A 41 10.99 14.19 3.99
CA TRP A 41 10.33 13.74 5.22
C TRP A 41 9.30 14.73 5.75
N GLY A 42 9.19 15.90 5.10
CA GLY A 42 8.12 16.87 5.29
C GLY A 42 7.08 16.76 4.19
N CYS A 43 5.80 16.75 4.57
CA CYS A 43 4.74 17.02 3.61
C CYS A 43 4.67 18.54 3.44
N VAL A 44 5.05 19.05 2.27
CA VAL A 44 5.03 20.50 1.94
C VAL A 44 3.65 21.10 2.24
N LEU A 45 2.57 20.37 1.95
CA LEU A 45 1.21 20.81 2.29
C LEU A 45 1.04 21.00 3.80
N ARG A 46 1.47 20.03 4.62
CA ARG A 46 1.39 20.13 6.08
C ARG A 46 2.28 21.25 6.62
N GLU A 47 3.43 21.48 6.01
CA GLU A 47 4.36 22.53 6.42
C GLU A 47 3.78 23.93 6.16
N HIS A 48 3.10 24.12 5.03
CA HIS A 48 2.47 25.40 4.70
C HIS A 48 1.07 25.61 5.29
N THR A 49 0.26 24.55 5.42
CA THR A 49 -1.15 24.67 5.83
C THR A 49 -1.41 24.21 7.27
N GLY A 50 -0.49 23.44 7.87
CA GLY A 50 -0.70 22.78 9.15
C GLY A 50 -1.60 21.53 9.06
N TRP A 51 -2.19 21.24 7.90
CA TRP A 51 -3.11 20.11 7.70
C TRP A 51 -2.42 18.94 6.99
N PRO A 52 -2.56 17.71 7.49
CA PRO A 52 -2.03 16.53 6.79
C PRO A 52 -2.85 16.26 5.52
N CYS A 53 -2.19 15.82 4.45
CA CYS A 53 -2.87 15.25 3.29
C CYS A 53 -3.22 13.78 3.52
N LEU A 54 -4.04 13.21 2.64
CA LEU A 54 -4.41 11.79 2.69
C LEU A 54 -3.21 10.83 2.53
N GLY A 55 -2.15 11.31 1.86
CA GLY A 55 -0.88 10.59 1.70
C GLY A 55 0.16 10.87 2.78
N CYS A 56 -0.16 11.64 3.82
CA CYS A 56 0.79 11.87 4.91
C CYS A 56 1.20 10.54 5.55
N GLY A 57 2.50 10.36 5.72
CA GLY A 57 3.07 9.16 6.32
C GLY A 57 3.25 7.97 5.37
N LEU A 58 2.79 8.02 4.11
CA LEU A 58 2.95 6.87 3.18
C LEU A 58 4.42 6.49 2.94
N THR A 59 5.30 7.47 2.81
CA THR A 59 6.74 7.20 2.66
C THR A 59 7.33 6.52 3.91
N ARG A 60 6.85 6.91 5.12
CA ARG A 60 7.25 6.25 6.37
C ARG A 60 6.72 4.83 6.44
N VAL A 61 5.50 4.60 5.96
CA VAL A 61 4.95 3.24 5.86
C VAL A 61 5.82 2.41 4.93
N ALA A 62 6.13 2.89 3.73
CA ALA A 62 6.94 2.14 2.77
C ALA A 62 8.32 1.78 3.36
N ASP A 63 8.99 2.75 3.99
CA ASP A 63 10.27 2.53 4.67
C ASP A 63 10.15 1.52 5.82
N ARG A 64 9.16 1.68 6.70
CA ARG A 64 8.95 0.79 7.85
C ARG A 64 8.55 -0.62 7.44
N VAL A 65 7.68 -0.78 6.45
CA VAL A 65 7.30 -2.09 5.89
C VAL A 65 8.49 -2.77 5.23
N ALA A 66 9.32 -2.03 4.48
CA ALA A 66 10.55 -2.57 3.91
C ALA A 66 11.49 -3.10 5.02
N HIS A 67 11.55 -2.42 6.17
CA HIS A 67 12.34 -2.84 7.33
C HIS A 67 11.60 -3.79 8.29
N PHE A 68 10.46 -4.37 7.89
CA PHE A 68 9.62 -5.26 8.70
C PHE A 68 9.10 -4.65 10.01
N ASN A 69 9.11 -3.33 10.16
CA ASN A 69 8.52 -2.61 11.28
C ASN A 69 7.03 -2.33 11.01
N ILE A 70 6.21 -3.36 11.11
CA ILE A 70 4.75 -3.26 10.90
C ILE A 70 4.04 -2.40 11.96
N PRO A 71 4.35 -2.49 13.27
CA PRO A 71 3.71 -1.64 14.27
C PRO A 71 3.93 -0.16 13.98
N GLY A 72 5.17 0.23 13.68
CA GLY A 72 5.47 1.60 13.30
C GLY A 72 4.80 2.01 11.98
N ALA A 73 4.65 1.10 11.01
CA ALA A 73 3.92 1.41 9.78
C ALA A 73 2.45 1.73 10.08
N TRP A 74 1.80 0.92 10.92
CA TRP A 74 0.41 1.08 11.29
C TRP A 74 0.13 2.43 11.96
N GLU A 75 1.00 2.84 12.89
CA GLU A 75 0.94 4.15 13.54
C GLU A 75 1.11 5.33 12.55
N ALA A 76 1.83 5.15 11.45
CA ALA A 76 1.98 6.20 10.44
C ALA A 76 0.73 6.37 9.59
N ASN A 77 0.21 5.28 9.02
CA ASN A 77 -0.97 5.30 8.16
C ASN A 77 -1.50 3.86 8.01
N PRO A 78 -2.64 3.51 8.65
CA PRO A 78 -3.19 2.16 8.61
C PRO A 78 -3.51 1.69 7.19
N LEU A 79 -4.24 2.50 6.41
CA LEU A 79 -4.57 2.18 5.02
C LEU A 79 -3.32 2.05 4.16
N GLY A 80 -2.35 2.95 4.35
CA GLY A 80 -1.05 2.85 3.71
C GLY A 80 -0.36 1.52 4.01
N THR A 81 -0.44 1.06 5.26
CA THR A 81 0.18 -0.20 5.71
C THR A 81 -0.49 -1.40 5.06
N VAL A 82 -1.82 -1.43 5.02
CA VAL A 82 -2.57 -2.47 4.31
C VAL A 82 -2.19 -2.49 2.83
N CYS A 83 -2.16 -1.34 2.16
CA CYS A 83 -1.73 -1.25 0.76
C CYS A 83 -0.29 -1.74 0.56
N ALA A 84 0.65 -1.33 1.41
CA ALA A 84 2.04 -1.75 1.31
C ALA A 84 2.21 -3.27 1.52
N LEU A 85 1.46 -3.87 2.43
CA LEU A 85 1.45 -5.32 2.65
C LEU A 85 0.84 -6.07 1.46
N LEU A 86 -0.27 -5.57 0.89
CA LEU A 86 -0.86 -6.14 -0.32
C LEU A 86 0.11 -6.07 -1.51
N PHE A 87 0.84 -4.96 -1.65
CA PHE A 87 1.91 -4.83 -2.65
C PHE A 87 3.06 -5.81 -2.41
N ALA A 88 3.49 -6.01 -1.16
CA ALA A 88 4.51 -6.99 -0.82
C ALA A 88 4.05 -8.42 -1.13
N LEU A 89 2.79 -8.75 -0.81
CA LEU A 89 2.21 -10.04 -1.13
C LEU A 89 2.12 -10.25 -2.65
N ALA A 90 1.68 -9.23 -3.40
CA ALA A 90 1.63 -9.27 -4.85
C ALA A 90 3.03 -9.48 -5.45
N ALA A 91 4.05 -8.79 -4.93
CA ALA A 91 5.43 -8.98 -5.35
C ALA A 91 5.91 -10.43 -5.14
N VAL A 92 5.64 -11.02 -3.97
CA VAL A 92 5.96 -12.44 -3.70
C VAL A 92 5.19 -13.36 -4.64
N ALA A 93 3.88 -13.12 -4.83
CA ALA A 93 3.05 -13.89 -5.74
C ALA A 93 3.57 -13.82 -7.19
N THR A 94 4.01 -12.66 -7.66
CA THR A 94 4.62 -12.50 -8.99
C THR A 94 5.93 -13.25 -9.12
N VAL A 95 6.81 -13.22 -8.10
CA VAL A 95 8.05 -14.01 -8.11
C VAL A 95 7.73 -15.51 -8.17
N LEU A 96 6.76 -15.97 -7.38
CA LEU A 96 6.33 -17.37 -7.40
C LEU A 96 5.68 -17.76 -8.72
N HIS A 97 4.84 -16.89 -9.30
CA HIS A 97 4.28 -17.05 -10.64
C HIS A 97 5.40 -17.22 -11.68
N PHE A 98 6.42 -16.35 -11.63
CA PHE A 98 7.53 -16.40 -12.58
C PHE A 98 8.39 -17.66 -12.42
N LEU A 99 8.69 -18.08 -11.18
CA LEU A 99 9.52 -19.24 -10.89
C LEU A 99 8.80 -20.58 -11.14
N PHE A 100 7.54 -20.68 -10.74
CA PHE A 100 6.78 -21.93 -10.72
C PHE A 100 5.65 -22.00 -11.77
N ALA A 101 5.47 -20.97 -12.60
CA ALA A 101 4.37 -20.84 -13.57
C ALA A 101 2.97 -21.00 -12.92
N LEU A 102 2.83 -20.59 -11.65
CA LEU A 102 1.58 -20.73 -10.89
C LEU A 102 0.50 -19.78 -11.44
N PRO A 103 -0.67 -20.26 -11.87
CA PRO A 103 -1.71 -19.36 -12.38
C PRO A 103 -2.20 -18.40 -11.28
N ILE A 104 -2.16 -17.10 -11.55
CA ILE A 104 -2.71 -16.08 -10.65
C ILE A 104 -4.24 -16.07 -10.84
N PRO A 105 -5.04 -16.22 -9.76
CA PRO A 105 -6.50 -16.22 -9.88
C PRO A 105 -7.01 -14.85 -10.32
N GLU A 106 -7.82 -14.84 -11.37
CA GLU A 106 -8.52 -13.63 -11.81
C GLU A 106 -9.84 -13.52 -11.02
N VAL A 107 -10.04 -12.36 -10.39
CA VAL A 107 -11.25 -12.08 -9.60
C VAL A 107 -12.16 -11.17 -10.40
N GLU A 108 -13.25 -11.75 -10.91
CA GLU A 108 -14.32 -10.99 -11.53
C GLU A 108 -15.38 -10.65 -10.47
N LEU A 109 -15.49 -9.36 -10.17
CA LEU A 109 -16.50 -8.82 -9.27
C LEU A 109 -17.82 -8.63 -10.02
N GLU A 110 -18.90 -9.06 -9.39
CA GLU A 110 -20.26 -8.86 -9.87
C GLU A 110 -20.70 -7.40 -9.70
N GLU A 111 -21.67 -6.92 -10.50
CA GLU A 111 -22.13 -5.51 -10.44
C GLU A 111 -22.60 -5.08 -9.02
N ARG A 112 -23.19 -6.01 -8.28
CA ARG A 112 -23.63 -5.77 -6.89
C ARG A 112 -22.45 -5.59 -5.94
N GLU A 113 -21.36 -6.32 -6.15
CA GLU A 113 -20.12 -6.22 -5.36
C GLU A 113 -19.40 -4.92 -5.69
N TRP A 114 -19.38 -4.52 -6.95
CA TRP A 114 -18.87 -3.22 -7.39
C TRP A 114 -19.60 -2.05 -6.74
N ARG A 115 -20.92 -2.16 -6.53
CA ARG A 115 -21.69 -1.14 -5.82
C ARG A 115 -21.21 -0.99 -4.37
N TRP A 116 -20.97 -2.11 -3.69
CA TRP A 116 -20.43 -2.08 -2.33
C TRP A 116 -19.01 -1.53 -2.28
N VAL A 117 -18.14 -1.92 -3.21
CA VAL A 117 -16.78 -1.34 -3.31
C VAL A 117 -16.84 0.17 -3.49
N ARG A 118 -17.73 0.69 -4.36
CA ARG A 118 -17.89 2.13 -4.59
C ARG A 118 -18.32 2.91 -3.34
N ILE A 119 -19.02 2.28 -2.40
CA ILE A 119 -19.48 2.92 -1.15
C ILE A 119 -18.48 2.69 -0.02
N ALA A 120 -17.99 1.47 0.14
CA ALA A 120 -17.07 1.08 1.19
C ALA A 120 -15.69 1.75 1.03
N PHE A 121 -15.19 1.85 -0.21
CA PHE A 121 -13.89 2.44 -0.48
C PHE A 121 -13.77 3.91 -0.01
N PRO A 122 -14.66 4.85 -0.39
CA PRO A 122 -14.57 6.22 0.11
C PRO A 122 -14.80 6.29 1.63
N LEU A 123 -15.65 5.43 2.20
CA LEU A 123 -15.86 5.39 3.64
C LEU A 123 -14.57 5.00 4.38
N VAL A 124 -13.91 3.93 3.94
CA VAL A 124 -12.63 3.47 4.50
C VAL A 124 -11.55 4.54 4.33
N LEU A 125 -11.52 5.20 3.18
CA LEU A 125 -10.60 6.31 2.90
C LEU A 125 -10.82 7.49 3.86
N LEU A 126 -12.07 7.85 4.13
CA LEU A 126 -12.44 8.92 5.07
C LEU A 126 -12.11 8.54 6.52
N VAL A 127 -12.37 7.31 6.93
CA VAL A 127 -12.02 6.81 8.27
C VAL A 127 -10.51 6.83 8.47
N ASN A 128 -9.74 6.36 7.49
CA ASN A 128 -8.28 6.43 7.54
C ASN A 128 -7.78 7.88 7.57
N TYR A 129 -8.38 8.76 6.77
CA TYR A 129 -8.01 10.18 6.79
C TYR A 129 -8.29 10.82 8.14
N ALA A 130 -9.45 10.54 8.75
CA ALA A 130 -9.77 10.99 10.10
C ALA A 130 -8.73 10.51 11.12
N TYR A 131 -8.32 9.25 11.06
CA TYR A 131 -7.24 8.72 11.90
C TYR A 131 -5.93 9.50 11.71
N VAL A 132 -5.50 9.72 10.48
CA VAL A 132 -4.27 10.48 10.17
C VAL A 132 -4.36 11.92 10.68
N VAL A 133 -5.51 12.57 10.53
CA VAL A 133 -5.76 13.93 11.07
C VAL A 133 -5.62 13.95 12.58
N VAL A 134 -6.32 13.05 13.29
CA VAL A 134 -6.26 13.00 14.76
C VAL A 134 -4.83 12.72 15.23
N HIS A 135 -4.17 11.70 14.68
CA HIS A 135 -2.83 11.31 15.10
C HIS A 135 -1.76 12.37 14.82
N THR A 136 -1.87 13.12 13.72
CA THR A 136 -0.85 14.12 13.37
C THR A 136 -1.12 15.52 13.92
N ARG A 137 -2.40 15.90 14.12
CA ARG A 137 -2.79 17.25 14.54
C ARG A 137 -3.22 17.32 16.01
N PHE A 138 -3.82 16.26 16.53
CA PHE A 138 -4.36 16.16 17.89
C PHE A 138 -3.79 14.93 18.63
N PRO A 139 -2.45 14.78 18.72
CA PRO A 139 -1.85 13.60 19.36
C PRO A 139 -2.25 13.44 20.83
N HIS A 140 -2.61 14.54 21.51
CA HIS A 140 -3.08 14.55 22.90
C HIS A 140 -4.46 13.90 23.11
N LEU A 141 -5.22 13.63 22.05
CA LEU A 141 -6.50 12.91 22.16
C LEU A 141 -6.31 11.38 22.19
N LEU A 142 -5.10 10.91 21.89
CA LEU A 142 -4.75 9.49 21.78
C LEU A 142 -3.75 9.03 22.86
N SER A 143 -3.36 9.94 23.78
CA SER A 143 -2.46 9.70 24.91
C SER A 143 -3.20 9.41 26.20
#